data_AF-A0A087LQE2-F1
#
_entry.id   AF-A0A087LQE2-F1
#
_cell.length_a   1.000
_cell.length_b   1.000
_cell.length_c   1.000
_cell.angle_alpha   90.00
_cell.angle_beta   90.00
_cell.angle_gamma   90.00
#
_symmetry.space_group_name_H-M   'P 1'
#
loop_
_entity.id
_entity.type
_entity.pdbx_description
1 polymer ?
#
loop_
_entity_poly.entity_id
_entity_poly.type
_entity_poly.pdbx_seq_one_letter_code
_entity_poly.pdbx_strand_id
1 'polypeptide(L)'
;MQQGPASVPSLLPDLQSQATNVAGVKVRTAAYEIDIQKQGDKWVATSQEGYPVRDGTAQQLVSAVVGFKPVEAKTRDADWYAQIGVDDPATAGSSAKAVSLLDSQGKPIEDIIIGNLSELPRPDGSMATYVRLPSSDEAVLVQGTALLPMKLADWFGELFSIPGSQVARVAIAEQGKPALSAKRGEDGRFVRETVDPQYETNGTFVNDAAIKRVTQGLASVSIMSVRPAKEGISPIRSIDFDVEPGVTIHAQIADTTQPLWVRFSAEATKPEGKDLADKISARVNGWEFQLEGARVNAFTTPVANLMQKDSEPIQFEPGQSIDLQSIPGLMQGGAR
;
A
#
# COMPACT_ATOMS: atom_id res chain seq x y z
N MET A 1 -5.14 51.17 20.17
CA MET A 1 -4.26 50.00 19.99
C MET A 1 -5.04 48.79 20.45
N GLN A 2 -5.68 48.05 19.53
CA GLN A 2 -6.33 46.79 19.88
C GLN A 2 -5.23 45.75 20.03
N GLN A 3 -5.11 45.18 21.24
CA GLN A 3 -4.22 44.05 21.48
C GLN A 3 -4.71 42.89 20.63
N GLY A 4 -3.87 42.36 19.75
CA GLY A 4 -4.18 41.14 19.00
C GLY A 4 -4.48 39.99 19.97
N PRO A 5 -5.23 38.95 19.56
CA PRO A 5 -5.60 37.86 20.45
C PRO A 5 -4.33 37.23 21.04
N ALA A 6 -4.30 37.10 22.37
CA ALA A 6 -3.22 36.44 23.09
C ALA A 6 -3.03 35.02 22.51
N SER A 7 -1.79 34.65 22.19
CA SER A 7 -1.48 33.32 21.67
C SER A 7 -1.79 32.27 22.75
N VAL A 8 -2.81 31.45 22.53
CA VAL A 8 -3.12 30.30 23.41
C VAL A 8 -1.92 29.34 23.39
N PRO A 9 -1.34 28.99 24.55
CA PRO A 9 -0.21 28.07 24.64
C PRO A 9 -0.60 26.66 24.17
N SER A 10 0.38 25.85 23.76
CA SER A 10 0.13 24.44 23.41
C SER A 10 -0.38 23.65 24.61
N LEU A 11 -1.12 22.58 24.34
CA LEU A 11 -1.53 21.59 25.35
C LEU A 11 -0.30 20.98 26.03
N LEU A 12 0.80 20.86 25.28
CA LEU A 12 2.04 20.25 25.68
C LEU A 12 3.16 21.31 25.63
N PRO A 13 3.13 22.31 26.54
CA PRO A 13 4.04 23.45 26.47
C PRO A 13 5.51 23.03 26.61
N ASP A 14 5.80 22.07 27.48
CA ASP A 14 7.16 21.56 27.67
C ASP A 14 7.66 20.81 26.42
N LEU A 15 6.76 20.09 25.74
CA LEU A 15 7.06 19.38 24.50
C LEU A 15 7.41 20.33 23.35
N GLN A 16 6.90 21.57 23.32
CA GLN A 16 7.29 22.53 22.27
C GLN A 16 8.81 22.79 22.26
N SER A 17 9.44 22.80 23.43
CA SER A 17 10.90 22.94 23.57
C SER A 17 11.67 21.65 23.24
N GLN A 18 10.99 20.50 23.30
CA GLN A 18 11.56 19.17 23.08
C GLN A 18 11.16 18.54 21.75
N ALA A 19 10.41 19.24 20.89
CA ALA A 19 9.92 18.70 19.63
C ALA A 19 11.05 18.21 18.73
N THR A 20 12.22 18.86 18.77
CA THR A 20 13.43 18.44 18.06
C THR A 20 14.11 17.22 18.67
N ASN A 21 13.79 16.86 19.92
CA ASN A 21 14.31 15.68 20.62
C ASN A 21 13.47 14.43 20.34
N VAL A 22 12.27 14.59 19.75
CA VAL A 22 11.43 13.45 19.37
C VAL A 22 12.15 12.66 18.27
N ALA A 23 12.49 11.42 18.59
CA ALA A 23 13.17 10.49 17.71
C ALA A 23 12.46 9.14 17.61
N GLY A 24 11.35 8.96 18.31
CA GLY A 24 10.48 7.78 18.19
C GLY A 24 9.01 8.14 18.31
N VAL A 25 8.16 7.33 17.70
CA VAL A 25 6.71 7.40 17.82
C VAL A 25 6.18 5.98 17.94
N LYS A 26 5.36 5.71 18.97
CA LYS A 26 4.54 4.49 19.02
C LYS A 26 3.10 4.87 18.77
N VAL A 27 2.41 4.07 17.97
CA VAL A 27 1.00 4.25 17.68
C VAL A 27 0.26 2.95 17.96
N ARG A 28 -0.83 3.04 18.72
CA ARG A 28 -1.78 1.95 18.92
C ARG A 28 -3.18 2.42 18.55
N THR A 29 -3.84 1.63 17.73
CA THR A 29 -5.25 1.78 17.36
C THR A 29 -5.93 0.42 17.49
N ALA A 30 -7.26 0.37 17.38
CA ALA A 30 -7.98 -0.91 17.31
C ALA A 30 -7.60 -1.79 16.11
N ALA A 31 -7.00 -1.22 15.04
CA ALA A 31 -6.69 -1.93 13.80
C ALA A 31 -5.22 -2.36 13.67
N TYR A 32 -4.29 -1.65 14.30
CA TYR A 32 -2.86 -1.92 14.19
C TYR A 32 -2.05 -1.26 15.31
N GLU A 33 -0.83 -1.77 15.50
CA GLU A 33 0.24 -1.14 16.28
C GLU A 33 1.47 -0.94 15.40
N ILE A 34 2.18 0.18 15.60
CA ILE A 34 3.45 0.46 14.92
C ILE A 34 4.40 1.25 15.81
N ASP A 35 5.66 0.79 15.86
CA ASP A 35 6.76 1.45 16.57
C ASP A 35 7.73 2.01 15.53
N ILE A 36 7.88 3.33 15.50
CA ILE A 36 8.68 4.04 14.50
C ILE A 36 9.82 4.76 15.21
N GLN A 37 11.02 4.70 14.65
CA GLN A 37 12.18 5.43 15.12
C GLN A 37 12.87 6.18 13.99
N LYS A 38 13.54 7.28 14.34
CA LYS A 38 14.37 8.04 13.43
C LYS A 38 15.73 7.36 13.30
N GLN A 39 16.13 7.04 12.08
CA GLN A 39 17.43 6.48 11.73
C GLN A 39 18.11 7.38 10.68
N GLY A 40 19.06 8.19 11.13
CA GLY A 40 19.61 9.27 10.31
C GLY A 40 18.52 10.28 9.95
N ASP A 41 18.31 10.51 8.65
CA ASP A 41 17.28 11.41 8.13
C ASP A 41 15.94 10.74 7.85
N LYS A 42 15.85 9.41 8.02
CA LYS A 42 14.65 8.62 7.72
C LYS A 42 13.92 8.17 8.98
N TRP A 43 12.63 7.92 8.86
CA TRP A 43 11.85 7.24 9.87
C TRP A 43 11.63 5.79 9.43
N VAL A 44 11.85 4.84 10.34
CA VAL A 44 11.76 3.41 10.08
C VAL A 44 10.82 2.75 11.09
N ALA A 45 10.02 1.80 10.64
CA ALA A 45 9.13 1.02 11.48
C ALA A 45 9.90 -0.14 12.11
N THR A 46 10.37 0.06 13.34
CA THR A 46 11.07 -0.98 14.13
C THR A 46 10.20 -2.19 14.43
N SER A 47 8.88 -2.02 14.55
CA SER A 47 7.93 -3.15 14.65
C SER A 47 7.72 -3.90 13.33
N GLN A 48 8.30 -3.43 12.22
CA GLN A 48 8.34 -4.09 10.92
C GLN A 48 9.79 -4.22 10.44
N GLU A 49 10.66 -4.71 11.33
CA GLU A 49 12.05 -5.08 11.05
C GLU A 49 12.92 -3.90 10.54
N GLY A 50 12.47 -2.65 10.74
CA GLY A 50 13.19 -1.45 10.30
C GLY A 50 12.85 -0.97 8.90
N TYR A 51 11.73 -1.40 8.31
CA TYR A 51 11.33 -0.93 6.99
C TYR A 51 10.99 0.58 7.00
N PRO A 52 11.42 1.38 6.01
CA PRO A 52 11.14 2.82 5.97
C PRO A 52 9.64 3.15 5.92
N VAL A 53 9.20 4.08 6.76
CA VAL A 53 7.86 4.67 6.61
C VAL A 53 7.87 5.76 5.54
N ARG A 54 6.69 6.08 4.99
CA ARG A 54 6.52 7.13 4.00
C ARG A 54 7.02 8.46 4.53
N ASP A 55 7.84 9.13 3.72
CA ASP A 55 8.45 10.42 4.05
C ASP A 55 7.43 11.43 4.57
N GLY A 56 7.81 12.11 5.64
CA GLY A 56 7.00 13.14 6.29
C GLY A 56 5.88 12.62 7.19
N THR A 57 5.44 11.36 7.10
CA THR A 57 4.27 10.86 7.86
C THR A 57 4.47 10.96 9.37
N ALA A 58 5.58 10.43 9.89
CA ALA A 58 5.89 10.51 11.32
C ALA A 58 6.11 11.96 11.76
N GLN A 59 6.83 12.76 10.97
CA GLN A 59 7.10 14.18 11.26
C GLN A 59 5.81 15.01 11.33
N GLN A 60 4.86 14.76 10.42
CA GLN A 60 3.56 15.41 10.39
C GLN A 60 2.74 15.07 11.64
N LEU A 61 2.74 13.81 12.07
CA LEU A 61 2.09 13.39 13.31
C LEU A 61 2.69 14.08 14.54
N VAL A 62 4.03 14.08 14.67
CA VAL A 62 4.72 14.77 15.77
C VAL A 62 4.36 16.26 15.77
N SER A 63 4.43 16.91 14.63
CA SER A 63 4.12 18.35 14.50
C SER A 63 2.67 18.66 14.85
N ALA A 64 1.73 17.79 14.46
CA ALA A 64 0.31 17.92 14.80
C ALA A 64 0.08 17.83 16.31
N VAL A 65 0.66 16.82 16.97
CA VAL A 65 0.52 16.62 18.43
C VAL A 65 1.13 17.78 19.22
N VAL A 66 2.35 18.22 18.85
CA VAL A 66 3.01 19.39 19.47
C VAL A 66 2.20 20.67 19.29
N GLY A 67 1.50 20.78 18.16
CA GLY A 67 0.73 21.95 17.76
C GLY A 67 -0.67 22.05 18.38
N PHE A 68 -1.15 21.02 19.08
CA PHE A 68 -2.46 21.05 19.73
C PHE A 68 -2.56 22.18 20.75
N LYS A 69 -3.64 22.97 20.66
CA LYS A 69 -3.93 24.05 21.61
C LYS A 69 -5.23 23.75 22.35
N PRO A 70 -5.23 23.71 23.70
CA PRO A 70 -6.44 23.45 24.47
C PRO A 70 -7.46 24.56 24.20
N VAL A 71 -8.71 24.15 24.07
CA VAL A 71 -9.85 25.02 23.83
C VAL A 71 -10.78 25.01 25.03
N GLU A 72 -11.17 23.81 25.45
CA GLU A 72 -12.20 23.62 26.46
C GLU A 72 -11.98 22.28 27.17
N ALA A 73 -12.07 22.27 28.50
CA ALA A 73 -12.19 21.02 29.25
C ALA A 73 -13.54 20.37 28.94
N LYS A 74 -13.58 19.05 28.78
CA LYS A 74 -14.81 18.33 28.40
C LYS A 74 -15.35 17.48 29.53
N THR A 75 -14.72 16.36 29.82
CA THR A 75 -15.22 15.41 30.81
C THR A 75 -14.08 14.81 31.63
N ARG A 76 -14.36 14.54 32.90
CA ARG A 76 -13.54 13.70 33.77
C ARG A 76 -14.18 12.34 34.05
N ASP A 77 -15.40 12.15 33.55
CA ASP A 77 -16.17 10.94 33.73
C ASP A 77 -15.79 9.93 32.64
N ALA A 78 -15.21 8.81 33.07
CA ALA A 78 -14.72 7.75 32.19
C ALA A 78 -15.83 7.10 31.36
N ASP A 79 -17.07 7.12 31.83
CA ASP A 79 -18.23 6.58 31.12
C ASP A 79 -18.51 7.33 29.79
N TRP A 80 -17.99 8.56 29.66
CA TRP A 80 -18.13 9.37 28.45
C TRP A 80 -16.98 9.23 27.46
N TYR A 81 -15.85 8.61 27.84
CA TYR A 81 -14.66 8.59 27.00
C TYR A 81 -14.89 7.92 25.66
N ALA A 82 -15.63 6.80 25.63
CA ALA A 82 -15.92 6.08 24.39
C ALA A 82 -16.73 6.92 23.39
N GLN A 83 -17.59 7.83 23.87
CA GLN A 83 -18.40 8.69 23.00
C GLN A 83 -17.56 9.71 22.22
N ILE A 84 -16.47 10.18 22.84
CA ILE A 84 -15.53 11.12 22.23
C ILE A 84 -14.24 10.44 21.73
N GLY A 85 -14.15 9.11 21.84
CA GLY A 85 -13.04 8.29 21.36
C GLY A 85 -11.74 8.48 22.14
N VAL A 86 -11.79 8.77 23.45
CA VAL A 86 -10.59 8.93 24.29
C VAL A 86 -10.46 7.84 25.37
N ASP A 87 -11.18 6.75 25.18
CA ASP A 87 -11.09 5.52 25.95
C ASP A 87 -9.79 4.75 25.65
N ASP A 88 -9.64 3.54 26.21
CA ASP A 88 -8.48 2.71 25.93
C ASP A 88 -8.55 2.17 24.49
N PRO A 89 -7.56 2.46 23.62
CA PRO A 89 -7.55 1.96 22.23
C PRO A 89 -7.45 0.44 22.11
N ALA A 90 -7.10 -0.28 23.18
CA ALA A 90 -7.16 -1.75 23.20
C ALA A 90 -8.60 -2.29 23.35
N THR A 91 -9.57 -1.43 23.70
CA THR A 91 -10.97 -1.80 23.78
C THR A 91 -11.51 -2.14 22.40
N ALA A 92 -12.17 -3.30 22.27
CA ALA A 92 -12.76 -3.72 21.00
C ALA A 92 -13.76 -2.67 20.49
N GLY A 93 -13.55 -2.19 19.26
CA GLY A 93 -14.40 -1.16 18.64
C GLY A 93 -14.07 0.28 19.05
N SER A 94 -13.04 0.51 19.86
CA SER A 94 -12.58 1.86 20.19
C SER A 94 -12.15 2.63 18.95
N SER A 95 -12.51 3.91 18.89
CA SER A 95 -12.01 4.85 17.87
C SER A 95 -10.73 5.57 18.30
N ALA A 96 -10.33 5.40 19.57
CA ALA A 96 -9.18 6.02 20.19
C ALA A 96 -7.86 5.62 19.51
N LYS A 97 -6.91 6.54 19.54
CA LYS A 97 -5.58 6.35 18.97
C LYS A 97 -4.57 6.79 20.01
N ALA A 98 -3.86 5.85 20.64
CA ALA A 98 -2.76 6.19 21.53
C ALA A 98 -1.52 6.48 20.70
N VAL A 99 -0.85 7.58 21.04
CA VAL A 99 0.42 8.01 20.47
C VAL A 99 1.39 8.29 21.62
N SER A 100 2.53 7.63 21.59
CA SER A 100 3.66 7.91 22.49
C SER A 100 4.77 8.55 21.70
N LEU A 101 5.22 9.72 22.12
CA LEU A 101 6.40 10.39 21.56
C LEU A 101 7.62 10.02 22.41
N LEU A 102 8.68 9.57 21.76
CA LEU A 102 9.88 9.06 22.42
C LEU A 102 11.12 9.89 22.06
N ASP A 103 12.08 9.94 22.97
CA ASP A 103 13.40 10.49 22.71
C ASP A 103 14.30 9.49 21.96
N SER A 104 15.54 9.91 21.68
CA SER A 104 16.54 9.07 21.00
C SER A 104 16.98 7.82 21.76
N GLN A 105 16.68 7.73 23.06
CA GLN A 105 16.96 6.57 23.91
C GLN A 105 15.74 5.65 24.02
N GLY A 106 14.63 5.99 23.36
CA GLY A 106 13.37 5.26 23.45
C GLY A 106 12.58 5.55 24.72
N LYS A 107 12.94 6.58 25.49
CA LYS A 107 12.21 6.98 26.70
C LYS A 107 10.98 7.80 26.30
N PRO A 108 9.81 7.56 26.92
CA PRO A 108 8.63 8.40 26.70
C PRO A 108 8.91 9.86 27.08
N ILE A 109 8.61 10.76 26.14
CA ILE A 109 8.56 12.20 26.36
C ILE A 109 7.13 12.58 26.74
N GLU A 110 6.15 12.12 25.98
CA GLU A 110 4.73 12.39 26.23
C GLU A 110 3.85 11.30 25.62
N ASP A 111 2.76 10.98 26.33
CA ASP A 111 1.73 10.06 25.85
C ASP A 111 0.42 10.83 25.64
N ILE A 112 -0.27 10.57 24.53
CA ILE A 112 -1.54 11.21 24.22
C ILE A 112 -2.52 10.21 23.60
N ILE A 113 -3.77 10.28 24.01
CA ILE A 113 -4.89 9.59 23.38
C ILE A 113 -5.62 10.61 22.51
N ILE A 114 -5.67 10.33 21.22
CA ILE A 114 -6.33 11.15 20.21
C ILE A 114 -7.66 10.49 19.86
N GLY A 115 -8.74 11.22 20.08
CA GLY A 115 -10.10 10.75 19.84
C GLY A 115 -10.74 11.31 18.60
N ASN A 116 -12.06 11.42 18.67
CA ASN A 116 -12.89 11.81 17.54
C ASN A 116 -12.65 13.28 17.16
N LEU A 117 -12.83 13.57 15.88
CA LEU A 117 -12.91 14.93 15.39
C LEU A 117 -14.25 15.53 15.86
N SER A 118 -14.24 16.79 16.30
CA SER A 118 -15.47 17.51 16.63
C SER A 118 -16.31 17.66 15.37
N GLU A 119 -17.58 17.23 15.43
CA GLU A 119 -18.53 17.34 14.31
C GLU A 119 -18.87 18.80 13.98
N LEU A 120 -18.76 19.69 14.98
CA LEU A 120 -18.97 21.11 14.81
C LEU A 120 -17.62 21.81 14.56
N PRO A 121 -17.45 22.52 13.43
CA PRO A 121 -16.30 23.38 13.25
C PRO A 121 -16.35 24.53 14.26
N ARG A 122 -15.17 25.04 14.64
CA ARG A 122 -15.09 26.18 15.54
C ARG A 122 -15.55 27.48 14.85
N PRO A 123 -15.91 28.52 15.62
CA PRO A 123 -16.31 29.82 15.05
C PRO A 123 -15.27 30.47 14.12
N ASP A 124 -14.00 30.14 14.30
CA ASP A 124 -12.88 30.58 13.45
C ASP A 124 -12.68 29.69 12.20
N GLY A 125 -13.57 28.73 11.96
CA GLY A 125 -13.50 27.74 10.88
C GLY A 125 -12.49 26.62 11.11
N SER A 126 -11.75 26.63 12.23
CA SER A 126 -10.78 25.59 12.52
C SER A 126 -11.46 24.30 13.00
N MET A 127 -10.83 23.17 12.68
CA MET A 127 -11.23 21.86 13.19
C MET A 127 -10.70 21.65 14.61
N ALA A 128 -11.45 20.89 15.40
CA ALA A 128 -11.08 20.52 16.75
C ALA A 128 -11.11 19.00 16.93
N THR A 129 -10.29 18.50 17.84
CA THR A 129 -10.16 17.05 18.12
C THR A 129 -10.25 16.84 19.63
N TYR A 130 -10.94 15.79 20.06
CA TYR A 130 -10.92 15.38 21.46
C TYR A 130 -9.60 14.68 21.78
N VAL A 131 -8.98 15.01 22.90
CA VAL A 131 -7.75 14.36 23.35
C VAL A 131 -7.78 14.15 24.86
N ARG A 132 -7.01 13.16 25.32
CA ARG A 132 -6.78 12.91 26.74
C ARG A 132 -5.33 12.50 26.96
N LEU A 133 -4.69 13.05 27.98
CA LEU A 133 -3.38 12.56 28.42
C LEU A 133 -3.61 11.36 29.36
N PRO A 134 -2.91 10.22 29.20
CA PRO A 134 -3.07 9.08 30.11
C PRO A 134 -2.78 9.40 31.58
N SER A 135 -1.97 10.43 31.84
CA SER A 135 -1.65 10.94 33.17
C SER A 135 -2.78 11.79 33.80
N SER A 136 -3.85 12.07 33.06
CA SER A 136 -4.99 12.90 33.46
C SER A 136 -6.32 12.15 33.31
N ASP A 137 -7.24 12.39 34.23
CA ASP A 137 -8.65 12.00 34.11
C ASP A 137 -9.44 12.97 33.22
N GLU A 138 -8.90 14.15 32.92
CA GLU A 138 -9.59 15.15 32.12
C GLU A 138 -9.34 14.97 30.62
N ALA A 139 -10.43 14.71 29.89
CA ALA A 139 -10.47 14.86 28.44
C ALA A 139 -10.73 16.32 28.07
N VAL A 140 -10.02 16.79 27.04
CA VAL A 140 -10.08 18.17 26.56
C VAL A 140 -10.35 18.21 25.07
N LEU A 141 -10.91 19.32 24.61
CA LEU A 141 -11.01 19.64 23.20
C LEU A 141 -9.82 20.52 22.81
N VAL A 142 -9.10 20.16 21.73
CA VAL A 142 -7.98 20.94 21.19
C VAL A 142 -8.27 21.46 19.80
N GLN A 143 -7.70 22.62 19.48
CA GLN A 143 -7.60 23.13 18.13
C GLN A 143 -6.47 22.40 17.39
N GLY A 144 -6.80 21.87 16.21
CA GLY A 144 -5.89 21.06 15.40
C GLY A 144 -6.40 19.64 15.18
N THR A 145 -5.76 18.95 14.23
CA THR A 145 -6.06 17.56 13.87
C THR A 145 -4.76 16.79 13.70
N ALA A 146 -4.79 15.52 14.08
CA ALA A 146 -3.71 14.57 13.82
C ALA A 146 -4.27 13.42 12.98
N LEU A 147 -3.93 13.42 11.70
CA LEU A 147 -4.36 12.37 10.78
C LEU A 147 -3.37 11.21 10.86
N LEU A 148 -3.86 10.08 11.35
CA LEU A 148 -3.13 8.82 11.37
C LEU A 148 -3.60 7.94 10.21
N PRO A 149 -2.69 7.20 9.56
CA PRO A 149 -3.03 6.09 8.66
C PRO A 149 -4.17 5.22 9.22
N MET A 150 -5.11 4.82 8.36
CA MET A 150 -6.22 3.95 8.80
C MET A 150 -5.79 2.48 8.86
N LYS A 151 -4.83 2.09 8.02
CA LYS A 151 -4.25 0.76 7.98
C LYS A 151 -2.75 0.83 8.20
N LEU A 152 -2.17 -0.26 8.70
CA LEU A 152 -0.72 -0.39 8.84
C LEU A 152 0.01 -0.14 7.50
N ALA A 153 -0.56 -0.65 6.40
CA ALA A 153 -0.07 -0.48 5.04
C ALA A 153 0.20 0.98 4.64
N ASP A 154 -0.67 1.92 5.05
CA ASP A 154 -0.58 3.31 4.59
C ASP A 154 0.59 4.07 5.26
N TRP A 155 1.19 3.50 6.31
CA TRP A 155 2.45 4.02 6.87
C TRP A 155 3.61 3.87 5.92
N PHE A 156 3.62 2.83 5.09
CA PHE A 156 4.69 2.57 4.13
C PHE A 156 4.41 3.25 2.79
N GLY A 157 3.13 3.42 2.47
CA GLY A 157 2.67 3.86 1.17
C GLY A 157 2.93 2.81 0.09
N GLU A 158 2.81 3.25 -1.15
CA GLU A 158 3.04 2.40 -2.32
C GLU A 158 4.53 2.11 -2.52
N LEU A 159 4.89 0.90 -2.94
CA LEU A 159 6.25 0.54 -3.37
C LEU A 159 6.61 1.25 -4.67
N PHE A 160 5.75 1.10 -5.67
CA PHE A 160 5.83 1.71 -7.00
C PHE A 160 4.53 1.47 -7.79
N SER A 161 4.32 2.30 -8.82
CA SER A 161 3.22 2.20 -9.79
C SER A 161 3.75 2.15 -11.20
N ILE A 162 3.59 1.01 -11.86
CA ILE A 162 3.85 0.89 -13.29
C ILE A 162 2.53 0.59 -14.00
N PRO A 163 2.01 1.51 -14.83
CA PRO A 163 0.89 1.23 -15.70
C PRO A 163 1.20 0.04 -16.60
N GLY A 164 0.28 -0.93 -16.71
CA GLY A 164 0.49 -2.10 -17.56
C GLY A 164 0.73 -1.77 -19.04
N SER A 165 0.40 -0.56 -19.51
CA SER A 165 0.70 -0.05 -20.84
C SER A 165 2.18 0.27 -21.08
N GLN A 166 2.96 0.49 -20.02
CA GLN A 166 4.42 0.69 -20.08
C GLN A 166 5.19 -0.63 -20.14
N VAL A 167 4.54 -1.76 -19.87
CA VAL A 167 5.17 -3.08 -19.94
C VAL A 167 5.25 -3.53 -21.40
N ALA A 168 6.46 -3.62 -21.92
CA ALA A 168 6.76 -4.08 -23.28
C ALA A 168 6.90 -5.60 -23.38
N ARG A 169 7.30 -6.28 -22.30
CA ARG A 169 7.49 -7.73 -22.26
C ARG A 169 7.18 -8.29 -20.88
N VAL A 170 6.61 -9.49 -20.85
CA VAL A 170 6.48 -10.33 -19.66
C VAL A 170 7.17 -11.66 -19.94
N ALA A 171 8.13 -12.04 -19.11
CA ALA A 171 8.76 -13.36 -19.14
C ALA A 171 8.53 -14.06 -17.80
N ILE A 172 8.08 -15.32 -17.85
CA ILE A 172 7.76 -16.14 -16.68
C ILE A 172 8.66 -17.37 -16.71
N ALA A 173 9.30 -17.63 -15.58
CA ALA A 173 10.03 -18.86 -15.31
C ALA A 173 9.43 -19.61 -14.13
N GLU A 174 9.36 -20.94 -14.23
CA GLU A 174 8.90 -21.83 -13.17
C GLU A 174 10.01 -22.82 -12.83
N GLN A 175 10.34 -22.97 -11.53
CA GLN A 175 11.45 -23.80 -11.05
C GLN A 175 12.79 -23.49 -11.77
N GLY A 176 13.03 -22.21 -12.03
CA GLY A 176 14.22 -21.72 -12.73
C GLY A 176 14.26 -22.00 -14.25
N LYS A 177 13.20 -22.55 -14.83
CA LYS A 177 13.12 -22.83 -16.28
C LYS A 177 12.18 -21.85 -16.97
N PRO A 178 12.53 -21.31 -18.16
CA PRO A 178 11.62 -20.46 -18.93
C PRO A 178 10.33 -21.20 -19.26
N ALA A 179 9.18 -20.60 -18.92
CA ALA A 179 7.86 -21.19 -19.13
C ALA A 179 7.04 -20.43 -20.19
N LEU A 180 7.09 -19.10 -20.19
CA LEU A 180 6.39 -18.25 -21.16
C LEU A 180 7.10 -16.91 -21.34
N SER A 181 7.19 -16.42 -22.57
CA SER A 181 7.55 -15.03 -22.90
C SER A 181 6.52 -14.44 -23.84
N ALA A 182 6.00 -13.26 -23.51
CA ALA A 182 5.08 -12.51 -24.33
C ALA A 182 5.55 -11.06 -24.48
N LYS A 183 5.54 -10.55 -25.72
CA LYS A 183 5.93 -9.19 -26.08
C LYS A 183 4.74 -8.39 -26.55
N ARG A 184 4.66 -7.13 -26.16
CA ARG A 184 3.62 -6.20 -26.61
C ARG A 184 3.92 -5.75 -28.05
N GLY A 185 2.99 -5.99 -28.96
CA GLY A 185 3.02 -5.51 -30.34
C GLY A 185 2.60 -4.05 -30.47
N GLU A 186 2.71 -3.52 -31.68
CA GLU A 186 2.34 -2.13 -32.00
C GLU A 186 0.84 -1.85 -31.81
N ASP A 187 -0.01 -2.86 -32.03
CA ASP A 187 -1.45 -2.81 -31.76
C ASP A 187 -1.79 -2.86 -30.25
N GLY A 188 -0.76 -2.94 -29.40
CA GLY A 188 -0.87 -2.97 -27.95
C GLY A 188 -1.31 -4.32 -27.38
N ARG A 189 -1.42 -5.36 -28.19
CA ARG A 189 -1.67 -6.73 -27.75
C ARG A 189 -0.38 -7.46 -27.44
N PHE A 190 -0.41 -8.35 -26.46
CA PHE A 190 0.69 -9.27 -26.19
C PHE A 190 0.65 -10.44 -27.15
N VAL A 191 1.77 -10.68 -27.82
CA VAL A 191 2.01 -11.82 -28.69
C VAL A 191 3.07 -12.72 -28.08
N ARG A 192 2.94 -14.02 -28.34
CA ARG A 192 3.91 -15.02 -27.90
C ARG A 192 5.27 -14.76 -28.53
N GLU A 193 6.31 -14.80 -27.72
CA GLU A 193 7.69 -14.91 -28.20
C GLU A 193 8.22 -16.32 -27.98
N THR A 194 8.08 -16.86 -26.77
CA THR A 194 8.46 -18.23 -26.44
C THR A 194 7.45 -18.85 -25.47
N VAL A 195 7.36 -20.17 -25.44
CA VAL A 195 6.59 -20.92 -24.45
C VAL A 195 7.22 -22.30 -24.28
N ASP A 196 7.16 -22.87 -23.08
CA ASP A 196 7.58 -24.25 -22.86
C ASP A 196 6.67 -25.21 -23.65
N PRO A 197 7.23 -26.19 -24.39
CA PRO A 197 6.48 -27.18 -25.15
C PRO A 197 5.37 -27.89 -24.37
N GLN A 198 5.48 -28.02 -23.04
CA GLN A 198 4.44 -28.62 -22.21
C GLN A 198 3.09 -27.85 -22.24
N TYR A 199 3.14 -26.54 -22.56
CA TYR A 199 1.95 -25.70 -22.72
C TYR A 199 1.57 -25.48 -24.18
N GLU A 200 2.37 -25.95 -25.13
CA GLU A 200 2.04 -25.90 -26.55
C GLU A 200 1.02 -26.98 -26.89
N THR A 201 -0.20 -26.57 -27.21
CA THR A 201 -1.18 -27.44 -27.86
C THR A 201 -1.57 -26.85 -29.21
N ASN A 202 -1.99 -27.69 -30.15
CA ASN A 202 -2.32 -27.23 -31.50
C ASN A 202 -3.41 -26.15 -31.45
N GLY A 203 -3.17 -25.01 -32.13
CA GLY A 203 -4.07 -23.87 -32.11
C GLY A 203 -4.09 -23.07 -30.80
N THR A 204 -3.05 -23.13 -29.97
CA THR A 204 -2.93 -22.24 -28.80
C THR A 204 -2.09 -20.99 -29.05
N PHE A 205 -2.58 -19.88 -28.52
CA PHE A 205 -1.93 -18.58 -28.55
C PHE A 205 -1.88 -17.98 -27.15
N VAL A 206 -1.05 -16.96 -26.96
CA VAL A 206 -1.05 -16.18 -25.73
C VAL A 206 -2.41 -15.47 -25.58
N ASN A 207 -2.98 -15.58 -24.39
CA ASN A 207 -4.19 -14.85 -24.01
C ASN A 207 -3.80 -13.42 -23.61
N ASP A 208 -3.93 -12.48 -24.53
CA ASP A 208 -3.62 -11.06 -24.32
C ASP A 208 -4.27 -10.47 -23.06
N ALA A 209 -5.55 -10.77 -22.83
CA ALA A 209 -6.27 -10.28 -21.65
C ALA A 209 -5.69 -10.86 -20.36
N ALA A 210 -5.26 -12.12 -20.36
CA ALA A 210 -4.61 -12.73 -19.21
C ALA A 210 -3.23 -12.12 -18.95
N ILE A 211 -2.40 -11.91 -19.97
CA ILE A 211 -1.11 -11.21 -19.82
C ILE A 211 -1.29 -9.79 -19.30
N LYS A 212 -2.27 -9.05 -19.82
CA LYS A 212 -2.60 -7.71 -19.31
C LYS A 212 -2.96 -7.73 -17.82
N ARG A 213 -3.62 -8.78 -17.31
CA ARG A 213 -3.86 -8.92 -15.85
C ARG A 213 -2.57 -9.16 -15.08
N VAL A 214 -1.61 -9.91 -15.63
CA VAL A 214 -0.28 -10.08 -15.04
C VAL A 214 0.43 -8.72 -14.93
N THR A 215 0.38 -7.88 -15.98
CA THR A 215 1.00 -6.55 -15.95
C THR A 215 0.31 -5.59 -14.98
N GLN A 216 -1.00 -5.72 -14.76
CA GLN A 216 -1.69 -4.95 -13.70
C GLN A 216 -1.18 -5.26 -12.29
N GLY A 217 -0.46 -6.38 -12.08
CA GLY A 217 0.20 -6.67 -10.81
C GLY A 217 1.17 -5.58 -10.37
N LEU A 218 1.75 -4.83 -11.31
CA LEU A 218 2.69 -3.73 -11.05
C LEU A 218 2.05 -2.35 -10.83
N ALA A 219 0.74 -2.21 -11.05
CA ALA A 219 0.05 -0.93 -10.89
C ALA A 219 -0.39 -0.73 -9.44
N SER A 220 0.02 0.33 -8.74
CA SER A 220 -0.38 0.65 -7.35
C SER A 220 0.12 -0.27 -6.22
N VAL A 221 1.34 -0.83 -6.32
CA VAL A 221 1.82 -1.91 -5.43
C VAL A 221 1.85 -1.50 -3.96
N SER A 222 0.87 -1.97 -3.18
CA SER A 222 0.71 -1.67 -1.76
C SER A 222 1.17 -2.83 -0.88
N ILE A 223 1.71 -2.49 0.30
CA ILE A 223 2.32 -3.45 1.24
C ILE A 223 1.31 -3.83 2.31
N MET A 224 0.99 -5.11 2.46
CA MET A 224 0.25 -5.59 3.63
C MET A 224 1.18 -5.85 4.83
N SER A 225 2.33 -6.46 4.54
CA SER A 225 3.37 -6.75 5.52
C SER A 225 4.73 -6.80 4.80
N VAL A 226 5.80 -6.57 5.54
CA VAL A 226 7.17 -6.53 5.04
C VAL A 226 8.10 -7.26 6.00
N ARG A 227 9.09 -7.96 5.45
CA ARG A 227 10.12 -8.65 6.23
C ARG A 227 11.45 -8.66 5.47
N PRO A 228 12.59 -8.83 6.17
CA PRO A 228 13.88 -9.03 5.51
C PRO A 228 13.83 -10.23 4.56
N ALA A 229 14.43 -10.05 3.39
CA ALA A 229 14.54 -11.11 2.40
C ALA A 229 15.41 -12.26 2.92
N LYS A 230 14.96 -13.50 2.70
CA LYS A 230 15.75 -14.68 3.06
C LYS A 230 16.77 -15.01 1.98
N GLU A 231 18.04 -15.03 2.32
CA GLU A 231 19.09 -15.40 1.36
C GLU A 231 19.09 -16.91 1.07
N GLY A 232 19.64 -17.29 -0.10
CA GLY A 232 19.84 -18.70 -0.47
C GLY A 232 18.58 -19.48 -0.86
N ILE A 233 17.42 -18.85 -0.96
CA ILE A 233 16.18 -19.50 -1.41
C ILE A 233 15.97 -19.27 -2.90
N SER A 234 15.92 -20.36 -3.68
CA SER A 234 15.58 -20.30 -5.10
C SER A 234 14.09 -20.03 -5.31
N PRO A 235 13.69 -19.14 -6.22
CA PRO A 235 12.29 -18.90 -6.51
C PRO A 235 11.67 -20.10 -7.25
N ILE A 236 10.48 -20.51 -6.81
CA ILE A 236 9.65 -21.47 -7.56
C ILE A 236 9.00 -20.82 -8.78
N ARG A 237 8.84 -19.48 -8.74
CA ARG A 237 8.32 -18.68 -9.85
C ARG A 237 9.03 -17.34 -9.92
N SER A 238 9.44 -16.94 -11.11
CA SER A 238 9.96 -15.59 -11.39
C SER A 238 9.21 -14.98 -12.55
N ILE A 239 8.95 -13.68 -12.47
CA ILE A 239 8.32 -12.89 -13.52
C ILE A 239 9.18 -11.66 -13.76
N ASP A 240 9.68 -11.53 -14.98
CA ASP A 240 10.44 -10.38 -15.44
C ASP A 240 9.54 -9.51 -16.31
N PHE A 241 9.48 -8.23 -15.97
CA PHE A 241 8.71 -7.22 -16.69
C PHE A 241 9.67 -6.21 -17.32
N ASP A 242 9.77 -6.19 -18.65
CA ASP A 242 10.48 -5.11 -19.33
C ASP A 242 9.54 -3.92 -19.44
N VAL A 243 9.93 -2.82 -18.82
CA VAL A 243 9.17 -1.58 -18.69
C VAL A 243 9.88 -0.48 -19.47
N GLU A 244 9.11 0.29 -20.23
CA GLU A 244 9.62 1.45 -20.95
C GLU A 244 9.64 2.70 -20.06
N PRO A 245 10.72 3.53 -20.13
CA PRO A 245 11.92 3.33 -20.94
C PRO A 245 13.03 2.60 -20.17
N GLY A 246 13.33 1.35 -20.55
CA GLY A 246 14.60 0.70 -20.22
C GLY A 246 14.79 0.30 -18.76
N VAL A 247 13.77 -0.28 -18.13
CA VAL A 247 13.86 -0.92 -16.80
C VAL A 247 13.35 -2.34 -16.90
N THR A 248 14.01 -3.29 -16.24
CA THR A 248 13.44 -4.62 -15.99
C THR A 248 13.11 -4.72 -14.51
N ILE A 249 11.86 -5.08 -14.20
CA ILE A 249 11.40 -5.33 -12.82
C ILE A 249 11.24 -6.84 -12.65
N HIS A 250 11.92 -7.39 -11.65
CA HIS A 250 11.83 -8.81 -11.31
C HIS A 250 10.88 -8.98 -10.13
N ALA A 251 9.93 -9.91 -10.25
CA ALA A 251 9.09 -10.40 -9.17
C ALA A 251 9.39 -11.88 -8.92
N GLN A 252 9.88 -12.21 -7.74
CA GLN A 252 10.31 -13.55 -7.37
C GLN A 252 9.47 -14.09 -6.22
N ILE A 253 8.99 -15.32 -6.38
CA ILE A 253 8.18 -16.06 -5.41
C ILE A 253 8.90 -17.36 -5.08
N ALA A 254 9.23 -17.52 -3.79
CA ALA A 254 9.88 -18.72 -3.28
C ALA A 254 8.91 -19.80 -2.78
N ASP A 255 7.70 -19.38 -2.38
CA ASP A 255 6.67 -20.27 -1.85
C ASP A 255 5.29 -19.71 -2.21
N THR A 256 4.35 -20.57 -2.60
CA THR A 256 2.95 -20.23 -2.87
C THR A 256 2.03 -20.45 -1.66
N THR A 257 2.57 -20.94 -0.53
CA THR A 257 1.81 -21.00 0.72
C THR A 257 1.37 -19.59 1.15
N GLN A 258 0.14 -19.48 1.65
CA GLN A 258 -0.37 -18.21 2.14
C GLN A 258 0.14 -17.94 3.57
N PRO A 259 0.53 -16.69 3.90
CA PRO A 259 0.52 -15.52 3.02
C PRO A 259 1.64 -15.53 1.97
N LEU A 260 1.32 -15.13 0.74
CA LEU A 260 2.29 -15.07 -0.36
C LEU A 260 3.30 -13.94 -0.13
N TRP A 261 4.59 -14.25 -0.24
CA TRP A 261 5.68 -13.28 -0.17
C TRP A 261 6.33 -13.11 -1.53
N VAL A 262 6.49 -11.85 -1.96
CA VAL A 262 7.13 -11.48 -3.23
C VAL A 262 8.37 -10.67 -2.94
N ARG A 263 9.48 -11.06 -3.56
CA ARG A 263 10.70 -10.25 -3.61
C ARG A 263 10.71 -9.48 -4.92
N PHE A 264 10.91 -8.17 -4.84
CA PHE A 264 11.09 -7.34 -6.02
C PHE A 264 12.55 -6.91 -6.15
N SER A 265 12.98 -6.70 -7.38
CA SER A 265 14.19 -5.93 -7.70
C SER A 265 13.97 -5.23 -9.04
N ALA A 266 14.75 -4.19 -9.31
CA ALA A 266 14.67 -3.46 -10.56
C ALA A 266 16.06 -3.13 -11.07
N GLU A 267 16.28 -3.32 -12.37
CA GLU A 267 17.53 -3.00 -13.04
C GLU A 267 17.29 -2.09 -14.24
N ALA A 268 18.19 -1.13 -14.45
CA ALA A 268 18.14 -0.27 -15.62
C ALA A 268 18.82 -0.99 -16.79
N THR A 269 18.07 -1.20 -17.88
CA THR A 269 18.59 -1.74 -19.14
C THR A 269 19.01 -0.62 -20.11
N LYS A 270 18.62 0.63 -19.83
CA LYS A 270 19.04 1.84 -20.56
C LYS A 270 19.27 3.02 -19.61
N PRO A 271 20.02 4.06 -20.02
CA PRO A 271 20.24 5.25 -19.19
C PRO A 271 18.96 5.96 -18.75
N GLU A 272 17.93 5.99 -19.60
CA GLU A 272 16.64 6.65 -19.32
C GLU A 272 15.86 5.97 -18.18
N GLY A 273 16.10 4.67 -17.95
CA GLY A 273 15.45 3.90 -16.91
C GLY A 273 16.12 3.99 -15.54
N LYS A 274 17.33 4.58 -15.47
CA LYS A 274 18.16 4.57 -14.26
C LYS A 274 17.45 5.14 -13.03
N ASP A 275 16.85 6.31 -13.16
CA ASP A 275 16.18 6.97 -12.04
C ASP A 275 15.00 6.17 -11.50
N LEU A 276 14.24 5.50 -12.38
CA LEU A 276 13.12 4.65 -11.98
C LEU A 276 13.62 3.37 -11.29
N ALA A 277 14.62 2.70 -11.86
CA ALA A 277 15.22 1.50 -11.27
C ALA A 277 15.83 1.79 -9.89
N ASP A 278 16.55 2.91 -9.74
CA ASP A 278 17.16 3.32 -8.47
C ASP A 278 16.08 3.62 -7.41
N LYS A 279 14.99 4.31 -7.78
CA LYS A 279 13.86 4.58 -6.88
C LYS A 279 13.15 3.31 -6.41
N ILE A 280 12.89 2.36 -7.32
CA ILE A 280 12.27 1.08 -6.97
C ILE A 280 13.23 0.28 -6.07
N SER A 281 14.49 0.15 -6.49
CA SER A 281 15.55 -0.57 -5.76
C SER A 281 15.72 -0.05 -4.33
N ALA A 282 15.70 1.26 -4.12
CA ALA A 282 15.81 1.87 -2.78
C ALA A 282 14.67 1.48 -1.83
N ARG A 283 13.53 1.01 -2.37
CA ARG A 283 12.36 0.58 -1.61
C ARG A 283 12.29 -0.94 -1.45
N VAL A 284 12.77 -1.71 -2.43
CA VAL A 284 12.54 -3.17 -2.47
C VAL A 284 13.75 -4.02 -2.11
N ASN A 285 14.97 -3.51 -2.28
CA ASN A 285 16.17 -4.32 -2.09
C ASN A 285 16.33 -4.77 -0.64
N GLY A 286 16.56 -6.07 -0.45
CA GLY A 286 16.72 -6.68 0.87
C GLY A 286 15.40 -7.04 1.57
N TRP A 287 14.25 -6.87 0.89
CA TRP A 287 12.93 -7.08 1.49
C TRP A 287 12.07 -8.08 0.72
N GLU A 288 11.16 -8.72 1.44
CA GLU A 288 10.04 -9.49 0.92
C GLU A 288 8.73 -8.84 1.37
N PHE A 289 7.75 -8.83 0.47
CA PHE A 289 6.49 -8.13 0.68
C PHE A 289 5.32 -9.09 0.58
N GLN A 290 4.44 -9.03 1.57
CA GLN A 290 3.10 -9.57 1.46
C GLN A 290 2.22 -8.55 0.73
N LEU A 291 1.55 -9.00 -0.33
CA LEU A 291 0.73 -8.14 -1.20
C LEU A 291 -0.76 -8.41 -1.00
N GLU A 292 -1.60 -7.44 -1.40
CA GLU A 292 -3.06 -7.62 -1.45
C GLU A 292 -3.49 -8.66 -2.49
N GLY A 293 -4.61 -9.35 -2.21
CA GLY A 293 -5.04 -10.55 -2.93
C GLY A 293 -5.20 -10.43 -4.45
N ALA A 294 -5.60 -9.26 -4.97
CA ALA A 294 -5.70 -9.06 -6.43
C ALA A 294 -4.32 -9.18 -7.13
N ARG A 295 -3.25 -8.72 -6.48
CA ARG A 295 -1.87 -8.81 -7.01
C ARG A 295 -1.31 -10.21 -6.90
N VAL A 296 -1.67 -10.92 -5.83
CA VAL A 296 -1.35 -12.33 -5.66
C VAL A 296 -1.80 -13.10 -6.89
N ASN A 297 -3.05 -12.91 -7.33
CA ASN A 297 -3.57 -13.59 -8.53
C ASN A 297 -2.79 -13.22 -9.81
N ALA A 298 -2.41 -11.95 -9.98
CA ALA A 298 -1.59 -11.52 -11.12
C ALA A 298 -0.25 -12.27 -11.17
N PHE A 299 0.39 -12.48 -10.01
CA PHE A 299 1.70 -13.13 -9.91
C PHE A 299 1.64 -14.65 -9.65
N THR A 300 0.47 -15.26 -9.54
CA THR A 300 0.32 -16.72 -9.39
C THR A 300 -0.53 -17.37 -10.48
N THR A 301 -1.07 -16.60 -11.44
CA THR A 301 -1.86 -17.14 -12.56
C THR A 301 -1.05 -18.22 -13.30
N PRO A 302 -1.54 -19.49 -13.35
CA PRO A 302 -0.83 -20.58 -14.01
C PRO A 302 -0.57 -20.30 -15.48
N VAL A 303 0.58 -20.73 -16.02
CA VAL A 303 0.94 -20.50 -17.43
C VAL A 303 -0.11 -21.05 -18.39
N ALA A 304 -0.74 -22.20 -18.08
CA ALA A 304 -1.84 -22.75 -18.87
C ALA A 304 -3.03 -21.76 -19.04
N ASN A 305 -3.29 -20.92 -18.03
CA ASN A 305 -4.35 -19.91 -18.07
C ASN A 305 -3.92 -18.61 -18.78
N LEU A 306 -2.63 -18.47 -19.08
CA LEU A 306 -2.08 -17.40 -19.91
C LEU A 306 -2.09 -17.76 -21.40
N MET A 307 -2.50 -18.98 -21.72
CA MET A 307 -2.72 -19.48 -23.06
C MET A 307 -4.23 -19.56 -23.33
N GLN A 308 -4.62 -19.47 -24.60
CA GLN A 308 -5.99 -19.71 -25.06
C GLN A 308 -5.95 -20.52 -26.34
N LYS A 309 -6.94 -21.38 -26.54
CA LYS A 309 -7.17 -22.02 -27.84
C LYS A 309 -7.88 -21.03 -28.77
N ASP A 310 -7.61 -21.15 -30.06
CA ASP A 310 -8.52 -20.58 -31.06
C ASP A 310 -9.93 -21.11 -30.76
N SER A 311 -10.89 -20.19 -30.64
CA SER A 311 -12.29 -20.55 -30.74
C SER A 311 -12.44 -21.29 -32.08
N GLU A 312 -12.89 -22.54 -32.06
CA GLU A 312 -13.18 -23.24 -33.32
C GLU A 312 -14.04 -22.32 -34.19
N PRO A 313 -13.69 -22.12 -35.48
CA PRO A 313 -14.59 -21.42 -36.38
C PRO A 313 -15.95 -22.10 -36.28
N ILE A 314 -17.01 -21.33 -36.05
CA ILE A 314 -18.36 -21.87 -36.12
C ILE A 314 -18.48 -22.49 -37.52
N GLN A 315 -18.51 -23.83 -37.59
CA GLN A 315 -18.68 -24.55 -38.85
C GLN A 315 -20.13 -24.35 -39.27
N PHE A 316 -20.36 -23.47 -40.24
CA PHE A 316 -21.66 -23.35 -40.89
C PHE A 316 -21.77 -24.50 -41.90
N GLU A 317 -22.56 -25.53 -41.59
CA GLU A 317 -22.93 -26.52 -42.60
C GLU A 317 -23.81 -25.85 -43.67
N PRO A 318 -23.53 -26.04 -44.98
CA PRO A 318 -24.38 -25.53 -46.04
C PRO A 318 -25.81 -26.08 -45.90
N GLY A 319 -26.76 -25.22 -45.54
CA GLY A 319 -28.17 -25.57 -45.37
C GLY A 319 -28.69 -25.58 -43.92
N GLN A 320 -27.83 -25.34 -42.91
CA GLN A 320 -28.32 -25.09 -41.55
C GLN A 320 -28.96 -23.70 -41.44
N SER A 321 -30.23 -23.65 -41.06
CA SER A 321 -30.90 -22.41 -40.67
C SER A 321 -30.29 -21.91 -39.36
N ILE A 322 -29.65 -20.75 -39.41
CA ILE A 322 -29.10 -20.07 -38.24
C ILE A 322 -30.27 -19.54 -37.41
N ASP A 323 -30.47 -20.09 -36.21
CA ASP A 323 -31.33 -19.44 -35.23
C ASP A 323 -30.57 -18.25 -34.64
N LEU A 324 -30.84 -17.05 -35.17
CA LEU A 324 -30.21 -15.81 -34.73
C LEU A 324 -30.45 -15.51 -33.24
N GLN A 325 -31.41 -16.17 -32.58
CA GLN A 325 -31.65 -16.05 -31.14
C GLN A 325 -30.71 -16.92 -30.29
N SER A 326 -30.00 -17.86 -30.91
CA SER A 326 -29.07 -18.76 -30.24
C SER A 326 -27.62 -18.25 -30.19
N ILE A 327 -27.33 -17.11 -30.84
CA ILE A 327 -26.00 -16.48 -30.84
C ILE A 327 -25.86 -15.60 -29.60
N PRO A 328 -24.97 -15.93 -28.63
CA PRO A 328 -24.79 -15.11 -27.43
C PRO A 328 -24.28 -13.71 -27.80
N GLY A 329 -25.04 -12.66 -27.48
CA GLY A 329 -24.68 -11.25 -27.71
C GLY A 329 -25.37 -10.58 -28.90
N LEU A 330 -26.14 -11.31 -29.71
CA LEU A 330 -27.03 -10.75 -30.71
C LEU A 330 -28.45 -10.75 -30.15
N MET A 331 -28.95 -9.54 -29.84
CA MET A 331 -30.35 -9.10 -29.67
C MET A 331 -30.61 -8.36 -28.35
N GLN A 332 -30.44 -7.04 -28.40
CA GLN A 332 -31.56 -6.11 -28.18
C GLN A 332 -31.19 -4.73 -28.78
N GLY A 333 -31.21 -4.66 -30.11
CA GLY A 333 -31.34 -3.42 -30.87
C GLY A 333 -32.71 -3.38 -31.52
N GLY A 334 -33.76 -3.40 -30.69
CA GLY A 334 -35.14 -3.27 -31.17
C GLY A 334 -35.42 -1.81 -31.51
N ALA A 335 -35.58 -1.53 -32.80
CA ALA A 335 -36.10 -0.27 -33.28
C ALA A 335 -37.54 -0.05 -32.75
N ARG A 336 -37.73 0.99 -31.94
CA ARG A 336 -38.87 1.92 -31.99
C ARG A 336 -38.38 3.30 -31.58
#